data_AF-G5EFJ1-F1
#
_entry.id   AF-G5EFJ1-F1
#
_cell.length_a   1.000
_cell.length_b   1.000
_cell.length_c   1.000
_cell.angle_alpha   90.00
_cell.angle_beta   90.00
_cell.angle_gamma   90.00
#
_symmetry.space_group_name_H-M   'P 1'
#
loop_
_entity.id
_entity.type
_entity.pdbx_description
1 polymer ?
#
loop_
_entity_poly.entity_id
_entity_poly.type
_entity_poly.pdbx_seq_one_letter_code
_entity_poly.pdbx_strand_id
1 'polypeptide(L)'
;MAESSDFDFSMTSVKEECFTEDFFNSIKSMNTKRRKTYLTNLMSSNELTKRQDTNPDFDYFSYQNVNFSWIRCRNCLAIIVDERCGNRYKHKNKECTATIMLPDCIPDYEDLTSEITDFCLKSGLPFSLMASENFQNFLKNVCLKSGHPDVGNITFPTRETIQNYICADYEHIIESIGLKIRKKVKCKEANLLIDLGKYYHDYLNALVLYMDDGLEKLELQVVPYAFKMTSSSKSAIHMKELLVQAGEKFGLSPEDVTSMTLISDDTENMKNKLLKTIWSLLPKSIFMRFLHNNLFKQ
;
A
#
# COMPACT_ATOMS: atom_id res chain seq x y z
N MET A 1 20.31 38.95 37.98
CA MET A 1 20.64 39.47 36.63
C MET A 1 19.69 38.80 35.66
N ALA A 2 19.12 39.56 34.72
CA ALA A 2 17.88 39.24 34.01
C ALA A 2 17.89 37.87 33.29
N GLU A 3 16.94 37.02 33.65
CA GLU A 3 16.66 35.73 33.01
C GLU A 3 15.55 35.87 31.97
N SER A 4 15.80 35.21 30.84
CA SER A 4 14.90 34.94 29.71
C SER A 4 13.64 34.19 30.12
N SER A 5 12.50 34.49 29.49
CA SER A 5 11.47 33.47 29.24
C SER A 5 10.71 33.78 27.95
N ASP A 6 10.32 32.68 27.31
CA ASP A 6 9.94 32.55 25.92
C ASP A 6 8.62 33.25 25.55
N PHE A 7 8.63 33.93 24.41
CA PHE A 7 7.45 34.54 23.83
C PHE A 7 6.65 33.48 23.06
N ASP A 8 5.68 32.88 23.73
CA ASP A 8 4.80 31.83 23.20
C ASP A 8 3.79 32.42 22.21
N PHE A 9 3.99 32.16 20.91
CA PHE A 9 3.18 32.70 19.83
C PHE A 9 1.95 31.82 19.59
N SER A 10 0.93 31.94 20.45
CA SER A 10 -0.36 31.29 20.19
C SER A 10 -1.08 32.00 19.02
N MET A 11 -1.28 31.29 17.92
CA MET A 11 -1.80 31.80 16.64
C MET A 11 -3.31 32.14 16.62
N THR A 12 -3.96 32.32 17.77
CA THR A 12 -5.42 32.46 17.85
C THR A 12 -5.96 33.89 17.90
N SER A 13 -5.17 34.92 17.60
CA SER A 13 -5.70 36.29 17.48
C SER A 13 -4.99 37.15 16.44
N VAL A 14 -4.99 36.73 15.17
CA VAL A 14 -4.86 37.69 14.07
C VAL A 14 -6.27 38.17 13.75
N LYS A 15 -6.74 39.13 14.56
CA LYS A 15 -7.87 39.99 14.19
C LYS A 15 -7.48 40.79 12.95
N GLU A 16 -8.46 41.16 12.16
CA GLU A 16 -8.42 41.86 10.86
C GLU A 16 -7.67 43.21 10.87
N GLU A 17 -6.39 43.21 11.22
CA GLU A 17 -5.49 44.30 10.91
C GLU A 17 -5.28 44.26 9.40
N CYS A 18 -5.83 45.25 8.70
CA CYS A 18 -5.50 45.55 7.31
C CYS A 18 -3.99 45.40 7.13
N PHE A 19 -3.55 44.35 6.45
CA PHE A 19 -2.13 44.03 6.30
C PHE A 19 -1.45 45.18 5.53
N THR A 20 -0.76 46.05 6.28
CA THR A 20 -0.08 47.23 5.77
C THR A 20 1.24 46.86 5.09
N GLU A 21 1.84 47.83 4.41
CA GLU A 21 3.22 47.75 3.93
C GLU A 21 4.21 47.28 5.03
N ASP A 22 3.91 47.58 6.31
CA ASP A 22 4.67 47.12 7.47
C ASP A 22 4.67 45.60 7.64
N PHE A 23 3.55 44.93 7.34
CA PHE A 23 3.51 43.46 7.35
C PHE A 23 4.45 42.88 6.31
N PHE A 24 4.43 43.41 5.09
CA PHE A 24 5.35 42.97 4.04
C PHE A 24 6.81 43.26 4.40
N ASN A 25 7.08 44.40 5.02
CA ASN A 25 8.40 44.73 5.54
C ASN A 25 8.82 43.79 6.68
N SER A 26 7.88 43.33 7.52
CA SER A 26 8.13 42.34 8.58
C SER A 26 8.52 40.96 8.01
N ILE A 27 7.90 40.53 6.91
CA ILE A 27 8.28 39.28 6.23
C ILE A 27 9.67 39.45 5.58
N LYS A 28 9.92 40.61 4.96
CA LYS A 28 11.24 40.96 4.38
C LYS A 28 12.35 41.05 5.42
N SER A 29 12.05 41.28 6.70
CA SER A 29 13.07 41.31 7.77
C SER A 29 13.34 39.93 8.37
N MET A 30 12.47 38.93 8.19
CA MET A 30 12.69 37.56 8.66
C MET A 30 13.91 36.92 7.98
N ASN A 31 14.66 36.05 8.66
CA ASN A 31 15.69 35.25 7.97
C ASN A 31 15.07 34.30 6.93
N THR A 32 15.87 33.86 5.95
CA THR A 32 15.41 33.04 4.81
C THR A 32 14.70 31.75 5.24
N LYS A 33 15.14 31.10 6.32
CA LYS A 33 14.55 29.84 6.79
C LYS A 33 13.16 30.05 7.40
N ARG A 34 13.05 30.98 8.35
CA ARG A 34 11.78 31.34 9.01
C ARG A 34 10.76 31.88 7.99
N ARG A 35 11.24 32.67 7.03
CA ARG A 35 10.44 33.19 5.92
C ARG A 35 9.88 32.07 5.03
N LYS A 36 10.71 31.08 4.65
CA LYS A 36 10.26 29.92 3.87
C LYS A 36 9.19 29.10 4.61
N THR A 37 9.41 28.80 5.90
CA THR A 37 8.43 28.09 6.72
C THR A 37 7.10 28.83 6.80
N TYR A 38 7.14 30.15 7.03
CA TYR A 38 5.94 30.98 7.10
C TYR A 38 5.14 30.96 5.78
N LEU A 39 5.82 31.08 4.64
CA LEU A 39 5.17 31.02 3.32
C LEU A 39 4.63 29.63 2.99
N THR A 40 5.34 28.55 3.33
CA THR A 40 4.82 27.18 3.18
C THR A 40 3.56 26.97 4.02
N ASN A 41 3.49 27.56 5.21
CA ASN A 41 2.31 27.50 6.07
C ASN A 41 1.13 28.28 5.46
N LEU A 42 1.35 29.50 4.96
CA LEU A 42 0.32 30.28 4.25
C LEU A 42 -0.20 29.58 2.99
N MET A 43 0.68 28.88 2.26
CA MET A 43 0.28 28.05 1.13
C MET A 43 -0.56 26.85 1.56
N SER A 44 -0.27 26.27 2.73
CA SER A 44 -0.99 25.11 3.27
C SER A 44 -2.32 25.48 3.90
N SER A 45 -2.51 26.74 4.35
CA SER A 45 -3.77 27.24 4.92
C SER A 45 -4.78 27.71 3.86
N ASN A 46 -4.47 27.62 2.56
CA ASN A 46 -5.27 28.15 1.45
C ASN A 46 -5.57 29.66 1.53
N GLU A 47 -4.78 30.39 2.30
CA GLU A 47 -4.89 31.84 2.45
C GLU A 47 -4.40 32.60 1.21
N LEU A 48 -3.52 31.98 0.42
CA LEU A 48 -2.96 32.55 -0.79
C LEU A 48 -3.82 32.26 -2.01
N THR A 49 -4.19 33.30 -2.74
CA THR A 49 -4.86 33.19 -4.04
C THR A 49 -3.83 33.03 -5.15
N LYS A 50 -3.86 31.89 -5.87
CA LYS A 50 -3.03 31.65 -7.05
C LYS A 50 -3.47 32.55 -8.20
N ARG A 51 -2.53 33.28 -8.78
CA ARG A 51 -2.76 34.15 -9.94
C ARG A 51 -2.63 33.34 -11.23
N GLN A 52 -3.46 33.65 -12.22
CA GLN A 52 -3.21 33.24 -13.60
C GLN A 52 -2.14 34.19 -14.16
N ASP A 53 -0.93 33.67 -14.34
CA ASP A 53 0.16 34.41 -14.97
C ASP A 53 0.69 33.63 -16.18
N THR A 54 1.34 34.34 -17.11
CA THR A 54 1.72 33.81 -18.43
C THR A 54 2.91 32.85 -18.39
N ASN A 55 3.66 32.82 -17.29
CA ASN A 55 4.88 32.02 -17.20
C ASN A 55 4.55 30.58 -16.76
N PRO A 56 4.77 29.57 -17.62
CA PRO A 56 4.41 28.18 -17.33
C PRO A 56 5.30 27.53 -16.26
N ASP A 57 6.46 28.11 -15.95
CA ASP A 57 7.46 27.52 -15.04
C ASP A 57 7.20 27.86 -13.56
N PHE A 58 6.35 28.86 -13.30
CA PHE A 58 6.16 29.43 -11.97
C PHE A 58 4.69 29.62 -11.61
N ASP A 59 4.40 29.42 -10.33
CA ASP A 59 3.14 29.82 -9.72
C ASP A 59 3.32 31.15 -8.99
N TYR A 60 2.41 32.08 -9.30
CA TYR A 60 2.33 33.40 -8.72
C TYR A 60 1.19 33.44 -7.70
N PHE A 61 1.41 34.17 -6.60
CA PHE A 61 0.45 34.24 -5.51
C PHE A 61 0.13 35.69 -5.15
N SER A 62 -1.07 35.87 -4.63
CA SER A 62 -1.54 37.11 -4.00
C SER A 62 -2.21 36.77 -2.67
N TYR A 63 -2.16 37.70 -1.72
CA TYR A 63 -2.89 37.62 -0.46
C TYR A 63 -3.72 38.88 -0.33
N GLN A 64 -5.03 38.74 -0.19
CA GLN A 64 -5.96 39.88 -0.11
C GLN A 64 -5.70 40.95 -1.20
N ASN A 65 -5.49 40.52 -2.45
CA ASN A 65 -5.18 41.36 -3.62
C ASN A 65 -3.79 42.05 -3.63
N VAL A 66 -2.92 41.80 -2.65
CA VAL A 66 -1.54 42.27 -2.66
C VAL A 66 -0.62 41.23 -3.28
N ASN A 67 0.22 41.67 -4.23
CA ASN A 67 1.17 40.81 -4.93
C ASN A 67 2.42 40.53 -4.09
N PHE A 68 2.81 39.27 -4.04
CA PHE A 68 4.09 38.89 -3.47
C PHE A 68 5.20 39.03 -4.51
N SER A 69 6.37 39.53 -4.08
CA SER A 69 7.63 39.42 -4.83
C SER A 69 8.21 38.01 -4.77
N TRP A 70 7.37 36.97 -4.69
CA TRP A 70 7.75 35.58 -4.47
C TRP A 70 6.95 34.67 -5.37
N ILE A 71 7.62 33.68 -5.94
CA ILE A 71 7.05 32.71 -6.86
C ILE A 71 7.45 31.30 -6.44
N ARG A 72 6.60 30.32 -6.74
CA ARG A 72 6.93 28.91 -6.56
C ARG A 72 7.36 28.32 -7.89
N CYS A 73 8.53 27.72 -7.94
CA CYS A 73 8.94 26.93 -9.10
C CYS A 73 8.03 25.70 -9.22
N ARG A 74 7.42 25.46 -10.38
CA ARG A 74 6.58 24.26 -10.60
C ARG A 74 7.39 22.97 -10.62
N ASN A 75 8.67 23.05 -11.02
CA ASN A 75 9.54 21.88 -11.14
C ASN A 75 9.97 21.33 -9.77
N CYS A 76 10.52 22.17 -8.89
CA CYS A 76 11.03 21.73 -7.58
C CYS A 76 10.20 22.18 -6.39
N LEU A 77 9.07 22.86 -6.64
CA LEU A 77 8.17 23.40 -5.61
C LEU A 77 8.80 24.41 -4.65
N ALA A 78 10.04 24.84 -4.90
CA ALA A 78 10.74 25.80 -4.06
C ALA A 78 10.19 27.21 -4.24
N ILE A 79 10.04 27.93 -3.13
CA ILE A 79 9.67 29.34 -3.11
C ILE A 79 10.95 30.18 -3.29
N ILE A 80 10.92 31.05 -4.29
CA ILE A 80 12.02 31.95 -4.66
C ILE A 80 11.53 33.39 -4.81
N VAL A 81 12.45 34.34 -4.75
CA VAL A 81 12.15 35.77 -5.02
C VAL A 81 11.84 35.95 -6.51
N ASP A 82 10.81 36.71 -6.85
CA ASP A 82 10.46 37.14 -8.21
C ASP A 82 11.33 38.32 -8.71
N GLU A 83 12.62 38.26 -8.42
CA GLU A 83 13.59 39.23 -8.93
C GLU A 83 14.35 38.62 -10.11
N ARG A 84 14.85 39.46 -11.02
CA ARG A 84 15.74 39.03 -12.09
C ARG A 84 17.12 38.70 -11.50
N CYS A 85 17.23 37.51 -10.92
CA CYS A 85 18.48 37.00 -10.34
C CYS A 85 18.85 35.64 -10.94
N GLY A 86 20.12 35.25 -10.77
CA GLY A 86 20.63 33.96 -11.26
C GLY A 86 19.85 32.76 -10.70
N ASN A 87 19.27 32.88 -9.50
CA ASN A 87 18.45 31.81 -8.93
C ASN A 87 17.18 31.57 -9.76
N ARG A 88 16.43 32.63 -10.11
CA ARG A 88 15.24 32.50 -10.96
C ARG A 88 15.57 31.88 -12.32
N TYR A 89 16.70 32.26 -12.91
CA TYR A 89 17.18 31.68 -14.17
C TYR A 89 17.43 30.17 -14.05
N LYS A 90 18.10 29.72 -12.99
CA LYS A 90 18.30 28.28 -12.72
C LYS A 90 16.98 27.52 -12.64
N HIS A 91 16.01 28.06 -11.90
CA HIS A 91 14.69 27.43 -11.79
C HIS A 91 13.92 27.42 -13.12
N LYS A 92 14.01 28.49 -13.90
CA LYS A 92 13.42 28.56 -15.26
C LYS A 92 14.01 27.50 -16.19
N ASN A 93 15.32 27.26 -16.10
CA ASN A 93 16.02 26.23 -16.87
C ASN A 93 15.95 24.83 -16.24
N LYS A 94 15.18 24.63 -15.16
CA LYS A 94 15.08 23.36 -14.42
C LYS A 94 16.40 22.88 -13.78
N GLU A 95 17.37 23.76 -13.58
CA GLU A 95 18.66 23.53 -12.90
C GLU A 95 18.59 23.77 -11.38
N CYS A 96 17.40 23.65 -10.79
CA CYS A 96 17.21 23.83 -9.35
C CYS A 96 17.92 22.72 -8.54
N THR A 97 18.41 23.03 -7.35
CA THR A 97 19.15 22.05 -6.52
C THR A 97 18.34 20.80 -6.14
N ALA A 98 17.00 20.85 -6.20
CA ALA A 98 16.18 19.66 -6.02
C ALA A 98 16.26 18.68 -7.22
N THR A 99 16.48 19.14 -8.46
CA THR A 99 16.72 18.23 -9.59
C THR A 99 18.09 17.55 -9.54
N ILE A 100 19.03 18.07 -8.74
CA ILE A 100 20.35 17.45 -8.53
C ILE A 100 20.28 16.31 -7.48
N MET A 101 19.23 16.27 -6.65
CA MET A 101 19.09 15.32 -5.53
C MET A 101 17.80 14.48 -5.57
N LEU A 102 16.94 14.66 -6.58
CA LEU A 102 15.91 13.67 -6.86
C LEU A 102 16.66 12.41 -7.30
N PRO A 103 16.57 11.28 -6.57
CA PRO A 103 17.10 10.06 -7.12
C PRO A 103 16.39 9.83 -8.46
N ASP A 104 17.15 9.46 -9.50
CA ASP A 104 16.62 9.21 -10.86
C ASP A 104 15.53 8.13 -10.90
N CYS A 105 15.18 7.52 -9.78
CA CYS A 105 14.00 6.67 -9.66
C CYS A 105 12.73 7.53 -9.52
N ILE A 106 12.22 8.01 -10.66
CA ILE A 106 10.77 7.90 -10.86
C ILE A 106 10.47 6.40 -10.66
N PRO A 107 9.66 5.99 -9.66
CA PRO A 107 9.27 4.60 -9.56
C PRO A 107 8.64 4.23 -10.90
N ASP A 108 9.14 3.16 -11.54
CA ASP A 108 8.51 2.68 -12.76
C ASP A 108 7.00 2.53 -12.49
N TYR A 109 6.14 2.90 -13.42
CA TYR A 109 4.69 2.81 -13.18
C TYR A 109 4.25 1.35 -13.00
N GLU A 110 5.04 0.39 -13.53
CA GLU A 110 4.92 -1.04 -13.21
C GLU A 110 5.16 -1.30 -11.71
N ASP A 111 6.09 -0.57 -11.08
CA ASP A 111 6.42 -0.66 -9.65
C ASP A 111 5.24 -0.20 -8.78
N LEU A 112 4.55 0.89 -9.15
CA LEU A 112 3.39 1.35 -8.37
C LEU A 112 2.23 0.35 -8.39
N THR A 113 1.98 -0.30 -9.53
CA THR A 113 0.95 -1.34 -9.64
C THR A 113 1.29 -2.54 -8.77
N SER A 114 2.54 -2.99 -8.82
CA SER A 114 3.06 -4.06 -7.97
C SER A 114 2.93 -3.70 -6.48
N GLU A 115 3.38 -2.51 -6.07
CA GLU A 115 3.36 -2.03 -4.69
C GLU A 115 1.94 -1.86 -4.13
N ILE A 116 1.00 -1.30 -4.90
CA ILE A 116 -0.40 -1.20 -4.49
C ILE A 116 -1.02 -2.60 -4.34
N THR A 117 -0.69 -3.51 -5.25
CA THR A 117 -1.20 -4.89 -5.19
C THR A 117 -0.63 -5.64 -4.00
N ASP A 118 0.67 -5.50 -3.73
CA ASP A 118 1.34 -6.05 -2.56
C ASP A 118 0.78 -5.49 -1.26
N PHE A 119 0.52 -4.18 -1.21
CA PHE A 119 -0.14 -3.55 -0.08
C PHE A 119 -1.55 -4.09 0.12
N CYS A 120 -2.33 -4.26 -0.96
CA CYS A 120 -3.66 -4.86 -0.92
C CYS A 120 -3.62 -6.26 -0.28
N LEU A 121 -2.68 -7.09 -0.71
CA LEU A 121 -2.54 -8.47 -0.23
C LEU A 121 -2.03 -8.53 1.22
N LYS A 122 -1.10 -7.66 1.60
CA LYS A 122 -0.57 -7.61 2.98
C LYS A 122 -1.59 -7.06 3.98
N SER A 123 -2.39 -6.08 3.55
CA SER A 123 -3.42 -5.44 4.38
C SER A 123 -4.73 -6.21 4.43
N GLY A 124 -5.02 -7.02 3.40
CA GLY A 124 -6.29 -7.72 3.22
C GLY A 124 -7.47 -6.81 2.94
N LEU A 125 -7.19 -5.61 2.43
CA LEU A 125 -8.21 -4.65 2.03
C LEU A 125 -8.85 -5.06 0.69
N PRO A 126 -10.12 -4.70 0.44
CA PRO A 126 -10.77 -5.03 -0.82
C PRO A 126 -10.19 -4.22 -1.99
N PHE A 127 -10.19 -4.82 -3.18
CA PHE A 127 -9.69 -4.17 -4.41
C PHE A 127 -10.40 -2.86 -4.74
N SER A 128 -11.69 -2.76 -4.39
CA SER A 128 -12.48 -1.54 -4.57
C SER A 128 -11.92 -0.36 -3.79
N LEU A 129 -11.32 -0.59 -2.62
CA LEU A 129 -10.70 0.46 -1.82
C LEU A 129 -9.38 0.91 -2.45
N MET A 130 -8.56 -0.03 -2.92
CA MET A 130 -7.28 0.28 -3.57
C MET A 130 -7.46 1.01 -4.92
N ALA A 131 -8.55 0.72 -5.61
CA ALA A 131 -8.95 1.41 -6.83
C ALA A 131 -9.83 2.65 -6.58
N SER A 132 -10.12 2.99 -5.32
CA SER A 132 -11.00 4.12 -5.00
C SER A 132 -10.30 5.47 -5.22
N GLU A 133 -11.06 6.46 -5.67
CA GLU A 133 -10.54 7.81 -5.87
C GLU A 133 -9.99 8.42 -4.58
N ASN A 134 -10.60 8.11 -3.43
CA ASN A 134 -10.12 8.56 -2.11
C ASN A 134 -8.71 8.05 -1.80
N PHE A 135 -8.44 6.77 -2.06
CA PHE A 135 -7.12 6.18 -1.84
C PHE A 135 -6.09 6.73 -2.84
N GLN A 136 -6.47 6.87 -4.12
CA GLN A 136 -5.61 7.47 -5.14
C GLN A 136 -5.27 8.94 -4.81
N ASN A 137 -6.25 9.72 -4.35
CA ASN A 137 -6.04 11.10 -3.92
C ASN A 137 -5.17 11.18 -2.68
N PHE A 138 -5.29 10.24 -1.73
CA PHE A 138 -4.37 10.12 -0.61
C PHE A 138 -2.93 9.91 -1.09
N LEU A 139 -2.70 8.95 -2.00
CA LEU A 139 -1.35 8.68 -2.54
C LEU A 139 -0.81 9.88 -3.33
N LYS A 140 -1.63 10.52 -4.18
CA LYS A 140 -1.27 11.77 -4.87
C LYS A 140 -0.84 12.85 -3.88
N ASN A 141 -1.58 13.02 -2.79
CA ASN A 141 -1.23 14.00 -1.74
C ASN A 141 0.08 13.66 -1.03
N VAL A 142 0.38 12.38 -0.81
CA VAL A 142 1.68 11.95 -0.28
C VAL A 142 2.79 12.29 -1.27
N CYS A 143 2.63 11.96 -2.56
CA CYS A 143 3.61 12.28 -3.60
C CYS A 143 3.83 13.80 -3.73
N LEU A 144 2.77 14.61 -3.67
CA LEU A 144 2.86 16.08 -3.68
C LEU A 144 3.67 16.61 -2.51
N LYS A 145 3.44 16.07 -1.30
CA LYS A 145 4.17 16.47 -0.08
C LYS A 145 5.63 16.02 -0.10
N SER A 146 5.92 14.89 -0.73
CA SER A 146 7.28 14.38 -0.92
C SER A 146 8.05 15.10 -2.03
N GLY A 147 7.41 16.01 -2.78
CA GLY A 147 8.06 16.81 -3.81
C GLY A 147 8.13 16.15 -5.19
N HIS A 148 7.28 15.15 -5.47
CA HIS A 148 7.23 14.53 -6.80
C HIS A 148 6.76 15.58 -7.83
N PRO A 149 7.51 15.81 -8.93
CA PRO A 149 7.23 16.90 -9.86
C PRO A 149 5.97 16.67 -10.70
N ASP A 150 5.55 15.40 -10.86
CA ASP A 150 4.51 15.03 -11.83
C ASP A 150 3.39 14.17 -11.23
N VAL A 151 2.75 14.69 -10.18
CA VAL A 151 1.63 13.96 -9.53
C VAL A 151 0.40 13.86 -10.44
N GLY A 152 0.24 14.79 -11.38
CA GLY A 152 -0.87 14.80 -12.33
C GLY A 152 -0.87 13.61 -13.28
N ASN A 153 0.32 13.12 -13.65
CA ASN A 153 0.48 12.01 -14.59
C ASN A 153 0.58 10.64 -13.89
N ILE A 154 0.41 10.55 -12.57
CA ILE A 154 0.39 9.25 -11.89
C ILE A 154 -0.81 8.44 -12.35
N THR A 155 -0.55 7.38 -13.10
CA THR A 155 -1.54 6.37 -13.46
C THR A 155 -1.68 5.35 -12.34
N PHE A 156 -2.88 5.25 -11.78
CA PHE A 156 -3.19 4.24 -10.77
C PHE A 156 -3.80 3.00 -11.42
N PRO A 157 -3.51 1.80 -10.90
CA PRO A 157 -4.09 0.58 -11.44
C PRO A 157 -5.61 0.58 -11.23
N THR A 158 -6.33 0.07 -12.21
CA THR A 158 -7.77 -0.17 -12.08
C THR A 158 -8.01 -1.40 -11.19
N ARG A 159 -9.24 -1.58 -10.71
CA ARG A 159 -9.65 -2.81 -9.99
C ARG A 159 -9.33 -4.05 -10.82
N GLU A 160 -9.62 -4.02 -12.12
CA GLU A 160 -9.38 -5.13 -13.04
C GLU A 160 -7.88 -5.40 -13.19
N THR A 161 -7.06 -4.36 -13.29
CA THR A 161 -5.60 -4.48 -13.33
C THR A 161 -5.05 -5.20 -12.09
N ILE A 162 -5.48 -4.79 -10.89
CA ILE A 162 -5.07 -5.43 -9.62
C ILE A 162 -5.54 -6.89 -9.59
N GLN A 163 -6.79 -7.16 -9.99
CA GLN A 163 -7.34 -8.50 -10.03
C GLN A 163 -6.55 -9.41 -10.98
N ASN A 164 -6.27 -8.96 -12.20
CA ASN A 164 -5.51 -9.73 -13.20
C ASN A 164 -4.09 -10.02 -12.72
N TYR A 165 -3.43 -9.04 -12.10
CA TYR A 165 -2.11 -9.22 -11.51
C TYR A 165 -2.11 -10.33 -10.44
N ILE A 166 -3.08 -10.28 -9.51
CA ILE A 166 -3.21 -11.31 -8.46
C ILE A 166 -3.56 -12.67 -9.05
N CYS A 167 -4.34 -12.73 -10.13
CA CYS A 167 -4.69 -13.99 -10.78
C CYS A 167 -3.46 -14.67 -11.41
N ALA A 168 -2.65 -13.91 -12.14
CA ALA A 168 -1.43 -14.43 -12.75
C ALA A 168 -0.44 -14.90 -11.67
N ASP A 169 -0.26 -14.10 -10.61
CA ASP A 169 0.62 -14.46 -9.50
C ASP A 169 0.07 -15.64 -8.66
N TYR A 170 -1.26 -15.79 -8.55
CA TYR A 170 -1.88 -16.95 -7.92
C TYR A 170 -1.56 -18.25 -8.67
N GLU A 171 -1.60 -18.26 -10.00
CA GLU A 171 -1.26 -19.45 -10.80
C GLU A 171 0.18 -19.90 -10.54
N HIS A 172 1.13 -18.97 -10.52
CA HIS A 172 2.53 -19.25 -10.18
C HIS A 172 2.69 -19.82 -8.77
N ILE A 173 1.94 -19.30 -7.79
CA ILE A 173 1.95 -19.83 -6.42
C ILE A 173 1.38 -21.24 -6.36
N ILE A 174 0.27 -21.49 -7.04
CA ILE A 174 -0.37 -22.82 -7.06
C ILE A 174 0.57 -23.85 -7.67
N GLU A 175 1.24 -23.51 -8.77
CA GLU A 175 2.23 -24.39 -9.39
C GLU A 175 3.42 -24.65 -8.43
N SER A 176 3.95 -23.61 -7.79
CA SER A 176 5.04 -23.73 -6.82
C SER A 176 4.68 -24.61 -5.62
N ILE A 177 3.49 -24.41 -5.05
CA ILE A 177 2.97 -25.27 -3.97
C ILE A 177 2.77 -26.70 -4.50
N GLY A 178 2.18 -26.85 -5.69
CA GLY A 178 1.94 -28.14 -6.33
C GLY A 178 3.22 -28.94 -6.55
N LEU A 179 4.31 -28.30 -6.97
CA LEU A 179 5.63 -28.94 -7.09
C LEU A 179 6.13 -29.48 -5.75
N LYS A 180 5.95 -28.72 -4.65
CA LYS A 180 6.37 -29.13 -3.31
C LYS A 180 5.53 -30.28 -2.77
N ILE A 181 4.20 -30.16 -2.83
CA ILE A 181 3.31 -31.13 -2.18
C ILE A 181 3.17 -32.43 -2.97
N ARG A 182 3.23 -32.42 -4.32
CA ARG A 182 3.03 -33.63 -5.13
C ARG A 182 3.96 -34.77 -4.74
N LYS A 183 5.25 -34.47 -4.51
CA LYS A 183 6.23 -35.47 -4.04
C LYS A 183 5.83 -36.02 -2.67
N LYS A 184 5.51 -35.14 -1.73
CA LYS A 184 5.16 -35.50 -0.34
C LYS A 184 3.86 -36.30 -0.26
N VAL A 185 2.86 -35.96 -1.07
CA VAL A 185 1.59 -36.71 -1.15
C VAL A 185 1.82 -38.11 -1.72
N LYS A 186 2.55 -38.25 -2.83
CA LYS A 186 2.84 -39.56 -3.43
C LYS A 186 3.62 -40.50 -2.50
N CYS A 187 4.50 -39.94 -1.66
CA CYS A 187 5.22 -40.69 -0.63
C CYS A 187 4.40 -40.95 0.65
N LYS A 188 3.14 -40.48 0.74
CA LYS A 188 2.29 -40.54 1.95
C LYS A 188 2.89 -39.80 3.16
N GLU A 189 3.69 -38.76 2.91
CA GLU A 189 4.32 -37.91 3.91
C GLU A 189 3.55 -36.61 4.17
N ALA A 190 2.48 -36.37 3.40
CA ALA A 190 1.63 -35.20 3.53
C ALA A 190 0.33 -35.53 4.27
N ASN A 191 -0.05 -34.62 5.17
CA ASN A 191 -1.31 -34.66 5.91
C ASN A 191 -2.18 -33.49 5.49
N LEU A 192 -3.50 -33.68 5.54
CA LEU A 192 -4.48 -32.67 5.21
C LEU A 192 -5.15 -32.20 6.50
N LEU A 193 -4.96 -30.95 6.90
CA LEU A 193 -5.68 -30.34 8.01
C LEU A 193 -6.91 -29.64 7.47
N ILE A 194 -8.07 -29.90 8.06
CA ILE A 194 -9.33 -29.23 7.72
C ILE A 194 -9.86 -28.45 8.92
N ASP A 195 -10.10 -27.17 8.69
CA ASP A 195 -10.84 -26.28 9.57
C ASP A 195 -12.15 -25.86 8.89
N LEU A 196 -13.26 -26.20 9.52
CA LEU A 196 -14.62 -25.87 9.07
C LEU A 196 -15.14 -24.54 9.62
N GLY A 197 -14.24 -23.69 10.12
CA GLY A 197 -14.49 -22.30 10.48
C GLY A 197 -15.67 -22.12 11.44
N LYS A 198 -15.40 -22.04 12.75
CA LYS A 198 -16.46 -21.61 13.68
C LYS A 198 -16.88 -20.14 13.45
N TYR A 199 -15.94 -19.30 13.01
CA TYR A 199 -16.08 -17.83 13.04
C TYR A 199 -16.54 -17.20 11.72
N TYR A 200 -16.13 -17.76 10.58
CA TYR A 200 -16.65 -17.38 9.27
C TYR A 200 -17.58 -18.50 8.85
N HIS A 201 -18.89 -18.31 9.01
CA HIS A 201 -19.88 -19.31 8.65
C HIS A 201 -19.64 -19.77 7.21
N ASP A 202 -19.68 -21.09 7.01
CA ASP A 202 -19.76 -21.72 5.70
C ASP A 202 -18.51 -21.66 4.82
N TYR A 203 -17.33 -21.82 5.42
CA TYR A 203 -16.08 -22.04 4.68
C TYR A 203 -15.37 -23.33 5.05
N LEU A 204 -14.85 -24.01 4.03
CA LEU A 204 -13.82 -25.04 4.13
C LEU A 204 -12.46 -24.36 3.97
N ASN A 205 -11.69 -24.35 5.05
CA ASN A 205 -10.27 -24.06 5.00
C ASN A 205 -9.48 -25.36 5.16
N ALA A 206 -8.60 -25.64 4.22
CA ALA A 206 -7.74 -26.81 4.25
C ALA A 206 -6.29 -26.42 4.00
N LEU A 207 -5.39 -27.02 4.77
CA LEU A 207 -3.94 -26.84 4.70
C LEU A 207 -3.28 -28.20 4.50
N VAL A 208 -2.18 -28.23 3.75
CA VAL A 208 -1.32 -29.42 3.66
C VAL A 208 -0.12 -29.23 4.59
N LEU A 209 0.16 -30.26 5.39
CA LEU A 209 1.25 -30.33 6.34
C LEU A 209 2.20 -31.44 5.95
N TYR A 210 3.49 -31.13 5.87
CA TYR A 210 4.52 -32.14 5.60
C TYR A 210 5.83 -31.73 6.27
N MET A 211 6.70 -32.71 6.52
CA MET A 211 8.06 -32.43 6.97
C MET A 211 8.95 -32.19 5.75
N ASP A 212 9.60 -31.05 5.70
CA ASP A 212 10.68 -30.80 4.74
C ASP A 212 11.97 -31.40 5.28
N ASP A 213 12.55 -32.30 4.49
CA ASP A 213 13.78 -33.03 4.76
C ASP A 213 14.98 -32.40 4.04
N GLY A 214 14.89 -31.10 3.71
CA GLY A 214 15.99 -30.30 3.19
C GLY A 214 17.28 -30.40 4.04
N LEU A 215 18.43 -30.14 3.40
CA LEU A 215 19.76 -30.60 3.84
C LEU A 215 20.21 -30.18 5.26
N GLU A 216 19.64 -29.15 5.87
CA GLU A 216 20.15 -28.62 7.15
C GLU A 216 19.27 -28.88 8.37
N LYS A 217 17.93 -28.89 8.24
CA LYS A 217 17.00 -29.07 9.37
C LYS A 217 15.65 -29.66 8.94
N LEU A 218 15.11 -30.54 9.78
CA LEU A 218 13.75 -31.06 9.66
C LEU A 218 12.75 -29.99 10.10
N GLU A 219 11.97 -29.44 9.17
CA GLU A 219 11.00 -28.37 9.44
C GLU A 219 9.58 -28.76 9.04
N LEU A 220 8.61 -28.44 9.90
CA LEU A 220 7.19 -28.58 9.56
C LEU A 220 6.80 -27.48 8.59
N GLN A 221 6.43 -27.86 7.37
CA GLN A 221 5.89 -26.96 6.37
C GLN A 221 4.37 -27.00 6.40
N VAL A 222 3.77 -25.81 6.31
CA VAL A 222 2.33 -25.63 6.23
C VAL A 222 2.05 -24.80 4.99
N VAL A 223 1.29 -25.37 4.06
CA VAL A 223 0.91 -24.68 2.82
C VAL A 223 -0.61 -24.66 2.66
N PRO A 224 -1.17 -23.58 2.08
CA PRO A 224 -2.59 -23.51 1.82
C PRO A 224 -2.99 -24.50 0.73
N TYR A 225 -4.13 -25.15 0.92
CA TYR A 225 -4.66 -26.17 0.01
C TYR A 225 -6.03 -25.76 -0.55
N ALA A 226 -7.00 -25.48 0.32
CA ALA A 226 -8.32 -25.04 -0.12
C ALA A 226 -8.85 -23.92 0.76
N PHE A 227 -9.47 -22.93 0.14
CA PHE A 227 -10.36 -21.99 0.80
C PHE A 227 -11.62 -21.92 -0.05
N LYS A 228 -12.70 -22.59 0.34
CA LYS A 228 -13.93 -22.66 -0.44
C LYS A 228 -15.13 -22.34 0.42
N MET A 229 -16.10 -21.62 -0.14
CA MET A 229 -17.44 -21.61 0.45
C MET A 229 -17.98 -23.04 0.45
N THR A 230 -18.46 -23.47 1.60
CA THR A 230 -19.30 -24.67 1.71
C THR A 230 -20.74 -24.20 1.60
N SER A 231 -21.52 -24.75 0.68
CA SER A 231 -22.98 -24.58 0.77
C SER A 231 -23.50 -25.31 2.02
N SER A 232 -24.74 -25.06 2.42
CA SER A 232 -25.33 -25.54 3.70
C SER A 232 -25.19 -27.04 3.99
N SER A 233 -24.88 -27.90 3.00
CA SER A 233 -24.58 -29.32 3.22
C SER A 233 -23.11 -29.57 3.57
N LYS A 234 -22.79 -29.69 4.86
CA LYS A 234 -21.48 -30.17 5.35
C LYS A 234 -21.36 -31.70 5.33
N SER A 235 -21.89 -32.37 4.30
CA SER A 235 -21.81 -33.83 4.22
C SER A 235 -20.37 -34.26 3.93
N ALA A 236 -19.97 -35.44 4.43
CA ALA A 236 -18.63 -35.98 4.17
C ALA A 236 -18.36 -36.16 2.66
N ILE A 237 -19.40 -36.49 1.89
CA ILE A 237 -19.32 -36.63 0.42
C ILE A 237 -19.02 -35.27 -0.22
N HIS A 238 -19.77 -34.22 0.15
CA HIS A 238 -19.54 -32.88 -0.39
C HIS A 238 -18.15 -32.35 -0.03
N MET A 239 -17.71 -32.59 1.21
CA MET A 239 -16.36 -32.23 1.65
C MET A 239 -15.29 -32.95 0.82
N LYS A 240 -15.45 -34.25 0.56
CA LYS A 240 -14.54 -35.01 -0.30
C LYS A 240 -14.47 -34.40 -1.71
N GLU A 241 -15.61 -34.08 -2.32
CA GLU A 241 -15.68 -33.46 -3.65
C GLU A 241 -14.95 -32.11 -3.68
N LEU A 242 -15.18 -31.25 -2.69
CA LEU A 242 -14.54 -29.94 -2.60
C LEU A 242 -13.01 -30.05 -2.49
N LEU A 243 -12.52 -31.03 -1.74
CA LEU A 243 -11.09 -31.31 -1.57
C LEU A 243 -10.47 -31.89 -2.84
N VAL A 244 -11.13 -32.84 -3.50
CA VAL A 244 -10.63 -33.41 -4.77
C VAL A 244 -10.50 -32.32 -5.83
N GLN A 245 -11.53 -31.49 -6.00
CA GLN A 245 -11.47 -30.33 -6.91
C GLN A 245 -10.39 -29.30 -6.52
N ALA A 246 -10.05 -29.20 -5.22
CA ALA A 246 -8.93 -28.34 -4.81
C ALA A 246 -7.58 -29.00 -5.18
N GLY A 247 -7.46 -30.31 -4.99
CA GLY A 247 -6.27 -31.10 -5.35
C GLY A 247 -5.93 -31.06 -6.82
N GLU A 248 -6.93 -31.03 -7.69
CA GLU A 248 -6.75 -30.90 -9.15
C GLU A 248 -5.94 -29.65 -9.52
N LYS A 249 -6.14 -28.52 -8.80
CA LYS A 249 -5.36 -27.28 -9.02
C LYS A 249 -3.86 -27.48 -8.80
N PHE A 250 -3.49 -28.42 -7.93
CA PHE A 250 -2.09 -28.76 -7.63
C PHE A 250 -1.56 -29.94 -8.46
N GLY A 251 -2.37 -30.45 -9.40
CA GLY A 251 -2.04 -31.63 -10.20
C GLY A 251 -2.04 -32.93 -9.38
N LEU A 252 -2.92 -33.05 -8.39
CA LEU A 252 -3.17 -34.27 -7.62
C LEU A 252 -4.36 -35.02 -8.21
N SER A 253 -4.26 -36.35 -8.26
CA SER A 253 -5.40 -37.22 -8.60
C SER A 253 -6.38 -37.35 -7.42
N PRO A 254 -7.64 -37.75 -7.64
CA PRO A 254 -8.57 -38.06 -6.56
C PRO A 254 -8.00 -39.08 -5.57
N GLU A 255 -7.27 -40.09 -6.06
CA GLU A 255 -6.61 -41.11 -5.24
C GLU A 255 -5.54 -40.48 -4.34
N ASP A 256 -4.69 -39.60 -4.90
CA ASP A 256 -3.68 -38.87 -4.13
C ASP A 256 -4.32 -38.08 -2.98
N VAL A 257 -5.42 -37.37 -3.26
CA VAL A 257 -6.14 -36.59 -2.23
C VAL A 257 -6.69 -37.50 -1.13
N THR A 258 -7.31 -38.62 -1.51
CA THR A 258 -7.87 -39.57 -0.52
C THR A 258 -6.82 -40.38 0.24
N SER A 259 -5.57 -40.40 -0.25
CA SER A 259 -4.46 -41.09 0.40
C SER A 259 -3.84 -40.29 1.54
N MET A 260 -4.09 -38.98 1.60
CA MET A 260 -3.61 -38.12 2.67
C MET A 260 -4.35 -38.42 3.98
N THR A 261 -3.61 -38.45 5.09
CA THR A 261 -4.22 -38.54 6.41
C THR A 261 -4.95 -37.23 6.71
N LEU A 262 -6.24 -37.34 7.04
CA LEU A 262 -7.06 -36.21 7.43
C LEU A 262 -6.88 -35.91 8.93
N ILE A 263 -6.59 -34.65 9.24
CA ILE A 263 -6.58 -34.09 10.59
C ILE A 263 -7.77 -33.12 10.66
N SER A 264 -8.78 -33.47 11.46
CA SER A 264 -9.96 -32.64 11.69
C SER A 264 -10.12 -32.27 13.17
N ASP A 265 -10.80 -31.16 13.40
CA ASP A 265 -10.83 -30.46 14.67
C ASP A 265 -11.97 -30.91 15.62
N ASP A 266 -11.91 -32.16 16.09
CA ASP A 266 -12.91 -32.71 17.02
C ASP A 266 -12.56 -32.52 18.49
N THR A 267 -11.40 -31.96 18.85
CA THR A 267 -11.00 -31.80 20.27
C THR A 267 -10.78 -30.33 20.67
N GLU A 268 -11.63 -29.80 21.55
CA GLU A 268 -11.61 -28.39 21.98
C GLU A 268 -10.26 -27.89 22.53
N ASN A 269 -9.44 -28.79 23.08
CA ASN A 269 -8.15 -28.43 23.65
C ASN A 269 -7.04 -28.28 22.60
N MET A 270 -7.14 -28.97 21.46
CA MET A 270 -6.19 -28.78 20.36
C MET A 270 -6.48 -27.51 19.55
N LYS A 271 -7.76 -27.08 19.51
CA LYS A 271 -8.28 -25.93 18.74
C LYS A 271 -7.39 -24.71 18.81
N ASN A 272 -7.15 -24.20 20.01
CA ASN A 272 -6.69 -22.83 20.12
C ASN A 272 -5.18 -22.69 20.03
N LYS A 273 -4.39 -23.69 20.43
CA LYS A 273 -2.92 -23.55 20.40
C LYS A 273 -2.35 -24.07 19.09
N LEU A 274 -2.73 -25.28 18.68
CA LEU A 274 -2.18 -25.89 17.47
C LEU A 274 -2.60 -25.12 16.22
N LEU A 275 -3.89 -24.81 16.06
CA LEU A 275 -4.33 -24.01 14.91
C LEU A 275 -3.65 -22.65 14.92
N LYS A 276 -3.61 -21.91 16.04
CA LYS A 276 -2.91 -20.61 16.08
C LYS A 276 -1.44 -20.73 15.70
N THR A 277 -0.74 -21.78 16.14
CA THR A 277 0.64 -22.04 15.73
C THR A 277 0.73 -22.32 14.23
N ILE A 278 -0.11 -23.22 13.70
CA ILE A 278 -0.15 -23.55 12.26
C ILE A 278 -0.48 -22.31 11.41
N TRP A 279 -1.48 -21.53 11.83
CA TRP A 279 -1.85 -20.26 11.21
C TRP A 279 -0.71 -19.24 11.25
N SER A 280 0.10 -19.22 12.32
CA SER A 280 1.26 -18.33 12.43
C SER A 280 2.42 -18.73 11.52
N LEU A 281 2.49 -20.00 11.11
CA LEU A 281 3.48 -20.50 10.15
C LEU A 281 3.08 -20.21 8.70
N LEU A 282 1.81 -19.90 8.44
CA LEU A 282 1.32 -19.63 7.10
C LEU A 282 1.75 -18.24 6.63
N PRO A 283 2.42 -18.10 5.46
CA PRO A 283 2.76 -16.78 4.94
C PRO A 283 1.50 -15.99 4.64
N LYS A 284 1.28 -14.86 5.35
CA LYS A 284 0.06 -14.05 5.24
C LYS A 284 -0.24 -13.61 3.81
N SER A 285 0.78 -13.21 3.05
CA SER A 285 0.61 -12.81 1.64
C SER A 285 0.05 -13.95 0.78
N ILE A 286 0.57 -15.18 0.95
CA ILE A 286 0.09 -16.37 0.22
C ILE A 286 -1.34 -16.68 0.63
N PHE A 287 -1.65 -16.70 1.93
CA PHE A 287 -3.01 -16.94 2.41
C PHE A 287 -4.00 -15.91 1.85
N MET A 288 -3.63 -14.63 1.87
CA MET A 288 -4.49 -13.58 1.33
C MET A 288 -4.70 -13.73 -0.18
N ARG A 289 -3.70 -14.15 -0.95
CA ARG A 289 -3.89 -14.47 -2.39
C ARG A 289 -4.89 -15.61 -2.58
N PHE A 290 -4.84 -16.66 -1.76
CA PHE A 290 -5.85 -17.73 -1.77
C PHE A 290 -7.23 -17.22 -1.41
N LEU A 291 -7.33 -16.42 -0.35
CA LEU A 291 -8.60 -15.83 0.11
C LEU A 291 -9.21 -14.98 -1.00
N HIS A 292 -8.40 -14.08 -1.58
CA HIS A 292 -8.88 -13.14 -2.58
C HIS A 292 -9.34 -13.84 -3.86
N ASN A 293 -8.58 -14.83 -4.34
CA ASN A 293 -8.92 -15.54 -5.57
C ASN A 293 -10.13 -16.46 -5.42
N ASN A 294 -10.41 -17.00 -4.23
CA ASN A 294 -11.57 -17.88 -4.03
C ASN A 294 -12.83 -17.14 -3.56
N LEU A 295 -12.70 -15.97 -2.89
CA LEU A 295 -13.83 -15.15 -2.46
C LEU A 295 -14.30 -14.13 -3.51
N PHE A 296 -13.37 -13.43 -4.18
CA PHE A 296 -13.72 -12.28 -5.02
C PHE A 296 -13.78 -12.58 -6.52
N LYS A 297 -13.54 -13.84 -6.93
CA LYS A 297 -13.83 -14.30 -8.30
C LYS A 297 -15.30 -14.70 -8.49
N GLN A 298 -16.03 -14.93 -7.41
CA GLN A 298 -17.48 -15.15 -7.44
C GLN A 298 -18.20 -13.79 -7.46
#